data_AF-A0A317ZUK7-F1
#
_entry.id   AF-A0A317ZUK7-F1
#
_cell.length_a   1.000
_cell.length_b   1.000
_cell.length_c   1.000
_cell.angle_alpha   90.00
_cell.angle_beta   90.00
_cell.angle_gamma   90.00
#
_symmetry.space_group_name_H-M   'P 1'
#
loop_
_entity.id
_entity.type
_entity.pdbx_description
1 polymer ?
#
loop_
_entity_poly.entity_id
_entity_poly.type
_entity_poly.pdbx_seq_one_letter_code
_entity_poly.pdbx_strand_id
1 'polypeptide(L)' 'MATDGRGRVIVRDGSWGVVFLLAYVGAAIYFISTSDGSFWGVILGLLQAIVWPVYVTYYVLLGLGA' A
#
# COMPACT_ATOMS: atom_id res chain seq x y z
N MET A 1 38.77 -32.46 9.15
CA MET A 1 37.70 -31.99 8.23
C MET A 1 36.63 -31.34 9.09
N ALA A 2 36.62 -30.01 9.19
CA ALA A 2 35.59 -29.28 9.92
C ALA A 2 34.42 -29.01 8.97
N THR A 3 33.22 -29.44 9.36
CA THR A 3 32.01 -29.20 8.56
C THR A 3 31.40 -27.90 9.05
N ASP A 4 31.44 -26.85 8.24
CA ASP A 4 30.81 -25.56 8.55
C ASP A 4 29.29 -25.71 8.54
N GLY A 5 28.70 -25.92 9.72
CA GLY A 5 27.26 -25.96 9.95
C GLY A 5 26.61 -24.57 9.91
N ARG A 6 26.80 -23.81 8.83
CA ARG A 6 26.09 -22.53 8.65
C ARG A 6 24.63 -22.81 8.30
N GLY A 7 23.79 -22.88 9.33
CA GLY A 7 22.34 -22.88 9.19
C GLY A 7 21.92 -21.68 8.36
N ARG A 8 21.35 -21.94 7.17
CA ARG A 8 20.86 -20.89 6.28
C ARG A 8 19.70 -20.17 6.98
N VAL A 9 19.89 -18.91 7.33
CA VAL A 9 18.80 -18.06 7.83
C VAL A 9 17.85 -17.81 6.65
N ILE A 10 16.69 -18.46 6.70
CA ILE A 10 15.63 -18.25 5.73
C ILE A 10 14.84 -17.04 6.20
N VAL A 11 15.16 -15.86 5.68
CA VAL A 11 14.37 -14.65 5.92
C VAL A 11 13.06 -14.81 5.16
N ARG A 12 11.98 -15.05 5.90
CA ARG A 12 10.62 -15.04 5.36
C ARG A 12 10.12 -13.60 5.39
N ASP A 13 10.60 -12.78 4.46
CA ASP A 13 9.98 -11.49 4.21
C ASP A 13 8.53 -11.74 3.77
N GLY A 14 7.57 -11.16 4.49
CA GLY A 14 6.16 -11.41 4.27
C GLY A 14 5.78 -11.05 2.84
N SER A 15 5.31 -12.04 2.06
CA SER A 15 4.90 -11.88 0.66
C SER A 15 3.90 -10.73 0.43
N TRP A 16 3.21 -10.31 1.49
CA TRP A 16 2.25 -9.20 1.51
C TRP A 16 2.87 -7.82 1.25
N GLY A 17 4.18 -7.62 1.47
CA GLY A 17 4.82 -6.32 1.29
C GLY A 17 4.67 -5.77 -0.14
N VAL A 18 4.81 -6.65 -1.15
CA VAL A 18 4.62 -6.27 -2.57
C VAL A 18 3.16 -5.90 -2.85
N VAL A 19 2.21 -6.61 -2.24
CA VAL A 19 0.77 -6.33 -2.42
C VAL A 19 0.41 -4.97 -1.85
N PHE A 20 0.88 -4.64 -0.64
CA PHE A 20 0.66 -3.32 -0.05
C PHE A 20 1.33 -2.19 -0.84
N LEU A 21 2.55 -2.42 -1.37
CA LEU A 21 3.21 -1.46 -2.24
C LEU A 21 2.38 -1.20 -3.51
N LEU A 22 1.92 -2.26 -4.18
CA LEU A 22 1.11 -2.15 -5.38
C LEU A 22 -0.24 -1.47 -5.10
N ALA A 23 -0.88 -1.78 -3.97
CA ALA A 23 -2.12 -1.14 -3.55
C ALA A 23 -1.94 0.36 -3.33
N TYR A 24 -0.85 0.76 -2.66
CA TYR A 24 -0.49 2.16 -2.48
C TYR A 24 -0.23 2.87 -3.82
N VAL A 25 0.53 2.25 -4.72
CA VAL A 25 0.80 2.79 -6.05
C VAL A 25 -0.50 2.97 -6.84
N GLY A 26 -1.40 1.99 -6.81
CA GLY A 26 -2.72 2.08 -7.43
C GLY A 26 -3.54 3.24 -6.87
N ALA A 27 -3.57 3.40 -5.54
CA ALA A 27 -4.24 4.51 -4.89
C ALA A 27 -3.63 5.87 -5.30
N ALA A 28 -2.31 5.98 -5.36
CA ALA A 28 -1.61 7.18 -5.79
C ALA A 28 -1.97 7.56 -7.23
N ILE A 29 -1.95 6.61 -8.16
CA ILE A 29 -2.35 6.85 -9.55
C ILE A 29 -3.81 7.33 -9.61
N TYR A 30 -4.72 6.67 -8.90
CA TYR A 30 -6.14 7.03 -8.87
C TYR A 30 -6.35 8.47 -8.39
N PHE A 31 -5.86 8.80 -7.18
CA PHE A 31 -6.08 10.13 -6.60
C PHE A 31 -5.37 11.24 -7.38
N ILE A 32 -4.19 10.98 -7.93
CA ILE A 32 -3.50 11.94 -8.82
C ILE A 32 -4.29 12.14 -10.11
N SER A 33 -4.81 11.07 -10.73
CA SER A 33 -5.61 11.18 -11.97
C SER A 33 -6.94 11.90 -11.76
N THR A 34 -7.52 11.80 -10.57
CA THR A 34 -8.71 12.54 -10.14
C THR A 34 -8.40 14.00 -9.80
N SER A 35 -7.13 14.34 -9.54
CA SER A 35 -6.74 15.71 -9.18
C SER A 35 -6.83 16.65 -10.39
N ASP A 36 -7.13 17.92 -10.15
CA ASP A 36 -7.30 18.97 -11.17
C ASP A 36 -6.03 19.31 -12.00
N GLY A 37 -4.99 18.48 -11.97
CA GLY A 37 -3.71 18.71 -12.64
C GLY A 37 -2.83 19.80 -12.01
N SER A 38 -3.27 20.40 -10.89
CA SER A 38 -2.49 21.40 -10.15
C SER A 38 -1.41 20.73 -9.28
N PHE A 39 -0.30 21.44 -9.04
CA PHE A 39 0.80 20.96 -8.18
C PHE A 39 0.31 20.58 -6.77
N TRP A 40 -0.55 21.41 -6.17
CA TRP A 40 -1.16 21.11 -4.87
C TRP A 40 -2.14 19.94 -4.93
N GLY A 41 -2.87 19.77 -6.05
CA GLY A 41 -3.72 18.61 -6.28
C GLY A 41 -2.94 17.30 -6.23
N VAL A 42 -1.75 17.25 -6.85
CA VAL A 42 -0.87 16.07 -6.80
C VAL A 42 -0.40 15.76 -5.37
N ILE A 43 -0.01 16.78 -4.59
CA ILE A 43 0.39 16.61 -3.18
C ILE A 43 -0.77 16.07 -2.35
N LEU A 44 -1.98 16.64 -2.52
CA LEU A 44 -3.18 16.17 -1.85
C LEU A 44 -3.53 14.74 -2.27
N GLY A 45 -3.39 14.39 -3.54
CA GLY A 45 -3.61 13.04 -4.06
C GLY A 45 -2.66 12.01 -3.44
N LEU A 46 -1.38 12.35 -3.26
CA LEU A 46 -0.41 11.50 -2.54
C LEU A 46 -0.77 11.35 -1.06
N LEU A 47 -1.18 12.43 -0.39
CA LEU A 47 -1.63 12.36 1.01
C LEU A 47 -2.86 11.45 1.14
N GLN A 48 -3.83 11.61 0.23
CA GLN A 48 -5.04 10.79 0.17
C GLN A 48 -4.73 9.32 -0.14
N ALA A 49 -3.72 9.07 -0.97
CA ALA A 49 -3.21 7.75 -1.25
C ALA A 49 -2.55 7.07 -0.05
N ILE A 50 -2.12 7.78 0.99
CA ILE A 50 -1.68 7.17 2.27
C ILE A 50 -2.90 6.79 3.12
N VAL A 51 -3.95 7.62 3.08
CA VAL A 51 -5.19 7.44 3.84
C VAL A 51 -6.14 6.42 3.19
N TRP A 52 -5.79 5.89 2.01
CA TRP A 52 -6.60 4.92 1.25
C TRP A 52 -7.20 3.75 2.06
N PRO A 53 -6.53 3.11 3.05
CA PRO A 53 -7.11 1.98 3.76
C PRO A 53 -8.27 2.39 4.65
N VAL A 54 -8.29 3.65 5.11
CA VAL A 54 -9.39 4.21 5.90
C VAL A 54 -10.63 4.34 5.05
N TYR A 55 -10.50 4.86 3.82
CA TYR A 55 -11.63 4.93 2.88
C TYR A 55 -12.16 3.54 2.54
N VAL A 56 -11.27 2.59 2.24
CA VAL A 56 -11.68 1.20 1.95
C VAL A 56 -12.43 0.61 3.13
N THR A 57 -11.92 0.76 4.36
CA THR A 57 -12.59 0.24 5.55
C THR A 57 -13.95 0.89 5.76
N TYR A 58 -14.02 2.22 5.65
CA TYR A 58 -15.27 2.97 5.79
C TYR A 58 -16.33 2.53 4.77
N TYR A 59 -15.99 2.47 3.49
CA TYR A 59 -16.92 2.06 2.44
C TYR A 59 -17.31 0.58 2.52
N VAL A 60 -16.39 -0.29 2.94
CA VAL A 60 -16.70 -1.71 3.19
C VAL A 60 -17.71 -1.85 4.32
N LEU A 61 -17.47 -1.19 5.46
CA LEU A 61 -18.40 -1.24 6.59
C LEU A 61 -19.77 -0.66 6.22
N LEU A 62 -19.79 0.48 5.53
CA LEU A 62 -21.03 1.08 5.02
C LEU A 62 -21.77 0.12 4.07
N GLY A 63 -21.05 -0.56 3.18
CA GLY A 63 -21.62 -1.54 2.26
C GLY A 63 -22.16 -2.80 2.95
N LEU A 64 -21.63 -3.12 4.14
CA LEU A 64 -22.13 -4.20 5.00
C LEU A 64 -23.33 -3.78 5.87
N GLY A 65 -23.75 -2.51 5.80
CA GLY A 65 -24.93 -1.99 6.50
C GLY A 65 -24.67 -1.49 7.92
N ALA A 66 -23.42 -1.10 8.22
CA ALA A 66 -23.07 -0.43 9.48
C ALA A 66 -23.66 0.99 9.57
#